data_AF-A0A2S7IRE6-F1
#
_entry.id   AF-A0A2S7IRE6-F1
#
_cell.length_a   1.000
_cell.length_b   1.000
_cell.length_c   1.000
_cell.angle_alpha   90.00
_cell.angle_beta   90.00
_cell.angle_gamma   90.00
#
_symmetry.space_group_name_H-M   'P 1'
#
loop_
_entity.id
_entity.type
_entity.pdbx_description
1 polymer ?
#
loop_
_entity_poly.entity_id
_entity_poly.type
_entity_poly.pdbx_seq_one_letter_code
_entity_poly.pdbx_strand_id
1 'polypeptide(L)'
;MKPFLVLLSFTLITLIGVWLSSGAWHLRFAANVGMSVMLLFTALGHFVFWKGMSLMLPPFIPFRKVIVWATGVLEIAAAMGLLFPTFRHTTAVWLIIFFILIFPANVYAALQRVDYQKATYTGPGTDYLWLRTALQFFFIVWVWFFSW
;
A
#
# COMPACT_ATOMS: atom_id res chain seq x y z
N MET A 1 -8.49 -8.33 3.39
CA MET A 1 -7.37 -7.73 4.14
C MET A 1 -7.71 -6.29 4.49
N LYS A 2 -7.22 -5.74 5.62
CA LYS A 2 -7.58 -4.37 6.09
C LYS A 2 -7.33 -3.26 5.03
N PRO A 3 -6.20 -3.22 4.30
CA PRO A 3 -5.94 -2.14 3.33
C PRO A 3 -6.97 -2.07 2.19
N PHE A 4 -7.42 -3.22 1.68
CA PHE A 4 -8.43 -3.26 0.62
C PHE A 4 -9.78 -2.70 1.06
N LEU A 5 -10.18 -2.95 2.31
CA LEU A 5 -11.39 -2.35 2.87
C LEU A 5 -11.25 -0.84 3.00
N VAL A 6 -10.08 -0.36 3.45
CA VAL A 6 -9.80 1.09 3.51
C VAL A 6 -9.90 1.73 2.13
N LEU A 7 -9.28 1.12 1.11
CA LEU A 7 -9.33 1.59 -0.27
C LEU A 7 -10.77 1.75 -0.78
N LEU A 8 -11.58 0.68 -0.69
CA LEU A 8 -12.94 0.71 -1.23
C LEU A 8 -13.85 1.64 -0.43
N SER A 9 -13.79 1.60 0.90
CA SER A 9 -14.65 2.44 1.74
C SER A 9 -14.40 3.92 1.50
N PHE A 10 -13.14 4.36 1.50
CA PHE A 10 -12.82 5.77 1.26
C PHE A 10 -13.08 6.19 -0.19
N THR A 11 -12.87 5.29 -1.16
CA THR A 11 -13.27 5.57 -2.55
C THR A 11 -14.78 5.82 -2.65
N LEU A 12 -15.62 4.95 -2.06
CA LEU A 12 -17.07 5.09 -2.11
C LEU A 12 -17.55 6.33 -1.34
N ILE A 13 -17.00 6.59 -0.16
CA ILE A 13 -17.34 7.78 0.65
C ILE A 13 -17.01 9.06 -0.13
N THR A 14 -15.80 9.16 -0.72
CA THR A 14 -15.41 10.33 -1.52
C THR A 14 -16.26 10.44 -2.77
N LEU A 15 -16.58 9.33 -3.43
CA LEU A 15 -17.41 9.34 -4.63
C LEU A 15 -18.82 9.87 -4.35
N ILE A 16 -19.45 9.39 -3.28
CA ILE A 16 -20.79 9.84 -2.84
C ILE A 16 -20.72 11.30 -2.41
N GLY A 17 -19.70 11.69 -1.63
CA GLY A 17 -19.55 13.08 -1.16
C GLY A 17 -19.37 14.07 -2.31
N VAL A 18 -18.60 13.71 -3.33
CA VAL A 18 -18.40 14.54 -4.52
C VAL A 18 -19.66 14.56 -5.39
N TRP A 19 -20.36 13.44 -5.53
CA TRP A 19 -21.63 13.40 -6.25
C TRP A 19 -22.68 14.28 -5.57
N LEU A 20 -22.78 14.26 -4.24
CA LEU A 20 -23.70 15.11 -3.48
C LEU A 20 -23.39 16.60 -3.63
N SER A 21 -22.11 16.98 -3.77
CA SER A 21 -21.70 18.39 -3.86
C SER A 21 -21.73 18.96 -5.28
N SER A 22 -21.35 18.16 -6.27
CA SER A 22 -21.15 18.60 -7.66
C SER A 22 -22.20 18.07 -8.64
N GLY A 23 -23.00 17.07 -8.24
CA GLY A 23 -23.89 16.33 -9.13
C GLY A 23 -23.17 15.41 -10.13
N ALA A 24 -21.83 15.40 -10.15
CA ALA A 24 -21.01 14.70 -11.12
C ALA A 24 -20.22 13.54 -10.48
N TRP A 25 -20.07 12.46 -11.23
CA TRP A 25 -19.29 11.29 -10.82
C TRP A 25 -17.80 11.49 -11.15
N HIS A 26 -17.03 11.96 -10.18
CA HIS A 26 -15.57 12.10 -10.32
C HIS A 26 -14.82 10.85 -9.85
N LEU A 27 -15.01 9.74 -10.56
CA LEU A 27 -14.45 8.42 -10.22
C LEU A 27 -12.93 8.44 -10.04
N ARG A 28 -12.20 9.09 -10.95
CA ARG A 28 -10.74 9.20 -10.88
C ARG A 28 -10.27 9.89 -9.60
N PHE A 29 -10.92 10.98 -9.21
CA PHE A 29 -10.56 11.69 -7.98
C PHE A 29 -10.83 10.83 -6.75
N ALA A 30 -12.02 10.24 -6.66
CA ALA A 30 -12.40 9.38 -5.54
C ALA A 30 -11.48 8.15 -5.40
N ALA A 31 -11.11 7.51 -6.52
CA ALA A 31 -10.22 6.36 -6.53
C ALA A 31 -8.78 6.71 -6.10
N ASN A 32 -8.27 7.89 -6.51
CA ASN A 32 -6.97 8.38 -6.04
C ASN A 32 -7.02 8.73 -4.55
N VAL A 33 -8.10 9.34 -4.04
CA VAL A 33 -8.27 9.59 -2.60
C VAL A 33 -8.30 8.29 -1.80
N GLY A 34 -9.06 7.29 -2.25
CA GLY A 34 -9.06 5.97 -1.60
C GLY A 34 -7.67 5.34 -1.57
N MET A 35 -6.92 5.43 -2.68
CA MET A 35 -5.54 4.94 -2.77
C MET A 35 -4.61 5.68 -1.81
N SER A 36 -4.69 7.01 -1.76
CA SER A 36 -3.91 7.84 -0.84
C SER A 36 -4.19 7.48 0.62
N VAL A 37 -5.47 7.33 1.01
CA VAL A 37 -5.83 6.99 2.38
C VAL A 37 -5.36 5.57 2.74
N MET A 38 -5.47 4.62 1.81
CA MET A 38 -4.93 3.28 1.99
C MET A 38 -3.41 3.31 2.20
N LEU A 39 -2.67 4.09 1.40
CA LEU A 39 -1.22 4.23 1.52
C LEU A 39 -0.80 4.87 2.85
N LEU A 40 -1.53 5.88 3.32
CA LEU A 40 -1.30 6.45 4.65
C LEU A 40 -1.55 5.41 5.75
N PHE A 41 -2.58 4.58 5.60
CA PHE A 41 -2.88 3.51 6.54
C PHE A 41 -1.77 2.43 6.57
N THR A 42 -1.21 2.04 5.41
CA THR A 42 -0.08 1.10 5.35
C THR A 42 1.21 1.74 5.87
N ALA A 43 1.42 3.04 5.61
CA ALA A 43 2.59 3.78 6.07
C ALA A 43 2.64 3.82 7.60
N LEU A 44 1.51 4.03 8.27
CA LEU A 44 1.43 3.94 9.74
C LEU A 44 1.93 2.59 10.26
N GLY A 45 1.66 1.51 9.53
CA GLY A 45 2.17 0.19 9.87
C GLY A 45 3.69 0.14 9.95
N HIS A 46 4.40 0.85 9.08
CA HIS A 46 5.87 0.89 9.04
C HIS A 46 6.48 1.52 10.29
N PHE A 47 5.80 2.50 10.89
CA PHE A 47 6.28 3.16 12.10
C PHE A 47 5.85 2.41 13.37
N VAL A 48 4.63 1.88 13.40
CA VAL A 48 4.08 1.18 14.58
C VAL A 48 4.66 -0.24 14.71
N PHE A 49 4.70 -0.99 13.62
CA PHE A 49 5.09 -2.41 13.60
C PHE A 49 6.49 -2.63 13.00
N TRP A 50 7.37 -1.64 13.11
CA TRP A 50 8.70 -1.67 12.49
C TRP A 50 9.53 -2.92 12.87
N LYS A 51 9.37 -3.43 14.10
CA LYS A 51 10.07 -4.63 14.59
C LYS A 51 9.66 -5.89 13.83
N GLY A 52 8.38 -6.05 13.50
CA GLY A 52 7.91 -7.22 12.76
C GLY A 52 8.12 -7.06 11.26
N MET A 53 8.00 -5.84 10.72
CA MET A 53 8.33 -5.57 9.32
C MET A 53 9.81 -5.75 9.02
N SER A 54 10.71 -5.48 9.97
CA SER A 54 12.14 -5.75 9.78
C SER A 54 12.47 -7.24 9.69
N LEU A 55 11.61 -8.12 10.24
CA LEU A 55 11.70 -9.58 10.08
C LEU A 55 11.29 -10.04 8.68
N MET A 56 10.53 -9.21 7.93
CA MET A 56 10.20 -9.46 6.54
C MET A 56 11.39 -9.24 5.59
N LEU A 57 12.48 -8.64 6.09
CA LEU A 57 13.71 -8.44 5.34
C LEU A 57 14.72 -9.56 5.67
N PRO A 58 15.33 -10.20 4.65
CA PRO A 58 16.34 -11.24 4.82
C PRO A 58 17.52 -10.82 5.72
N PRO A 59 18.21 -11.79 6.35
CA PRO A 59 19.20 -11.48 7.37
C PRO A 59 20.40 -10.69 6.87
N PHE A 60 20.77 -10.87 5.59
CA PHE A 60 21.90 -10.22 4.94
C PHE A 60 21.67 -8.73 4.65
N ILE A 61 20.43 -8.22 4.76
CA ILE A 61 20.14 -6.80 4.52
C ILE A 61 20.54 -5.99 5.77
N PRO A 62 21.50 -5.05 5.65
CA PRO A 62 21.86 -4.15 6.74
C PRO A 62 20.79 -3.08 6.94
N PHE A 63 20.76 -2.46 8.13
CA PHE A 63 19.89 -1.32 8.44
C PHE A 63 18.38 -1.53 8.18
N ARG A 64 17.85 -2.73 8.43
CA ARG A 64 16.44 -3.10 8.17
C ARG A 64 15.42 -2.10 8.72
N LYS A 65 15.66 -1.54 9.91
CA LYS A 65 14.80 -0.50 10.50
C LYS A 65 14.71 0.75 9.62
N VAL A 66 15.85 1.23 9.11
CA VAL A 66 15.92 2.43 8.26
C VAL A 66 15.19 2.19 6.95
N ILE A 67 15.35 1.00 6.37
CA ILE A 67 14.65 0.62 5.13
C ILE A 67 13.13 0.62 5.34
N VAL A 68 12.65 0.00 6.42
CA VAL A 68 11.21 -0.02 6.76
C VAL A 68 10.67 1.40 6.95
N TRP A 69 11.40 2.28 7.64
CA TRP A 69 10.98 3.67 7.77
C TRP A 69 11.00 4.42 6.45
N ALA A 70 12.01 4.18 5.61
CA ALA A 70 12.11 4.77 4.28
C ALA A 70 10.93 4.36 3.39
N THR A 71 10.53 3.07 3.39
CA THR A 71 9.36 2.63 2.63
C THR A 71 8.07 3.26 3.16
N GLY A 72 7.92 3.42 4.48
CA GLY A 72 6.79 4.18 5.06
C GLY A 72 6.75 5.65 4.61
N VAL A 73 7.89 6.33 4.53
CA VAL A 73 7.97 7.71 4.02
C VAL A 73 7.63 7.77 2.53
N LEU A 74 8.09 6.81 1.73
CA LEU A 74 7.76 6.73 0.31
C LEU A 74 6.25 6.54 0.09
N GLU A 75 5.57 5.73 0.90
CA GLU A 75 4.12 5.57 0.83
C GLU A 75 3.39 6.89 1.14
N ILE A 76 3.84 7.66 2.12
CA ILE A 76 3.28 8.99 2.43
C ILE A 76 3.50 9.97 1.27
N ALA A 77 4.70 9.98 0.69
CA ALA A 77 5.00 10.82 -0.47
C ALA A 77 4.13 10.45 -1.68
N ALA A 78 3.94 9.17 -1.94
CA ALA A 78 3.06 8.68 -3.01
C ALA A 78 1.58 9.02 -2.74
N ALA A 79 1.13 8.92 -1.49
CA ALA A 79 -0.24 9.31 -1.11
C ALA A 79 -0.50 10.79 -1.42
N MET A 80 0.44 11.67 -1.11
CA MET A 80 0.33 13.09 -1.47
C MET A 80 0.40 13.29 -3.00
N GLY A 81 1.38 12.66 -3.66
CA GLY A 81 1.63 12.81 -5.09
C GLY A 81 0.48 12.40 -5.99
N LEU A 82 -0.33 11.40 -5.60
CA LEU A 82 -1.51 10.98 -6.34
C LEU A 82 -2.64 12.02 -6.36
N LEU A 83 -2.72 12.87 -5.33
CA LEU A 83 -3.76 13.88 -5.22
C LEU A 83 -3.47 15.11 -6.10
N PHE A 84 -2.20 15.42 -6.35
CA PHE A 84 -1.80 16.55 -7.18
C PHE A 84 -1.77 16.17 -8.67
N PRO A 85 -2.61 16.79 -9.54
CA PRO A 85 -2.67 16.45 -10.96
C PRO A 85 -1.31 16.49 -11.66
N THR A 86 -0.47 17.47 -11.33
CA THR A 86 0.88 17.65 -11.90
C THR A 86 1.81 16.47 -11.63
N PHE A 87 1.70 15.83 -10.46
CA PHE A 87 2.60 14.76 -10.03
C PHE A 87 1.98 13.37 -10.16
N ARG A 88 0.67 13.27 -10.43
CA ARG A 88 -0.09 12.02 -10.36
C ARG A 88 0.49 10.93 -11.25
N HIS A 89 0.73 11.23 -12.53
CA HIS A 89 1.24 10.25 -13.49
C HIS A 89 2.63 9.73 -13.09
N THR A 90 3.55 10.64 -12.75
CA THR A 90 4.89 10.28 -12.27
C THR A 90 4.82 9.47 -10.98
N THR A 91 3.96 9.86 -10.05
CA THR A 91 3.73 9.14 -8.78
C THR A 91 3.17 7.75 -9.03
N ALA A 92 2.25 7.59 -9.98
CA ALA A 92 1.66 6.31 -10.35
C ALA A 92 2.73 5.32 -10.83
N VAL A 93 3.64 5.78 -11.72
CA VAL A 93 4.75 4.96 -12.22
C VAL A 93 5.65 4.52 -11.07
N TRP A 94 6.11 5.46 -10.22
CA TRP A 94 6.96 5.14 -9.08
C TRP A 94 6.28 4.21 -8.07
N LEU A 95 4.97 4.38 -7.86
CA LEU A 95 4.19 3.54 -6.96
C LEU A 95 4.03 2.11 -7.48
N ILE A 96 3.85 1.93 -8.79
CA ILE A 96 3.84 0.60 -9.42
C ILE A 96 5.20 -0.08 -9.27
N ILE A 97 6.29 0.63 -9.55
CA ILE A 97 7.66 0.13 -9.34
C ILE A 97 7.85 -0.26 -7.88
N PHE A 98 7.43 0.59 -6.94
CA PHE A 98 7.49 0.32 -5.51
C PHE A 98 6.75 -0.97 -5.14
N PHE A 99 5.52 -1.18 -5.63
CA PHE A 99 4.79 -2.43 -5.38
C PHE A 99 5.56 -3.65 -5.90
N ILE A 100 6.13 -3.58 -7.10
CA ILE A 100 6.93 -4.68 -7.65
C ILE A 100 8.16 -4.95 -6.76
N LEU A 101 8.84 -3.92 -6.29
CA LEU A 101 10.06 -4.04 -5.46
C LEU A 101 9.81 -4.59 -4.05
N ILE A 102 8.63 -4.36 -3.45
CA ILE A 102 8.30 -4.94 -2.13
C ILE A 102 7.84 -6.40 -2.21
N PHE A 103 7.54 -6.91 -3.41
CA PHE A 103 7.06 -8.28 -3.60
C PHE A 103 8.01 -9.35 -3.03
N PRO A 104 9.34 -9.30 -3.27
CA PRO A 104 10.27 -10.28 -2.70
C PRO A 104 10.27 -10.30 -1.17
N ALA A 105 10.09 -9.15 -0.51
CA ALA A 105 9.97 -9.07 0.94
C ALA A 105 8.67 -9.74 1.44
N ASN A 106 7.58 -9.61 0.68
CA ASN A 106 6.32 -10.31 0.98
C ASN A 106 6.45 -11.84 0.82
N VAL A 107 7.15 -12.30 -0.22
CA VAL A 107 7.43 -13.72 -0.44
C VAL A 107 8.29 -14.27 0.69
N TYR A 108 9.38 -13.60 1.04
CA TYR A 108 10.26 -13.99 2.14
C TYR A 108 9.50 -14.08 3.47
N ALA A 109 8.70 -13.06 3.79
CA ALA A 109 7.88 -13.04 5.00
C ALA A 109 6.90 -14.22 5.08
N ALA A 110 6.29 -14.60 3.95
CA ALA A 110 5.37 -15.73 3.90
C ALA A 110 6.10 -17.07 4.10
N LEU A 111 7.26 -17.25 3.47
CA LEU A 111 8.11 -18.44 3.62
C LEU A 111 8.57 -18.61 5.07
N GLN A 112 8.95 -17.51 5.73
CA GLN A 112 9.38 -17.51 7.12
C GLN A 112 8.21 -17.44 8.13
N ARG A 113 6.96 -17.42 7.66
CA ARG A 113 5.75 -17.26 8.50
C ARG A 113 5.81 -16.05 9.44
N VAL A 114 6.34 -14.93 8.97
CA VAL A 114 6.47 -13.71 9.78
C VAL A 114 5.08 -13.11 10.07
N ASP A 115 4.75 -13.01 11.35
CA ASP A 115 3.69 -12.14 11.86
C ASP A 115 4.30 -10.77 12.18
N TYR A 116 4.11 -9.83 11.25
CA TYR A 116 4.67 -8.49 11.40
C TYR A 116 4.01 -7.68 12.53
N GLN A 117 2.80 -8.02 12.98
CA GLN A 117 2.12 -7.29 14.06
C GLN A 117 2.63 -7.71 15.43
N LYS A 118 2.89 -9.00 15.60
CA LYS A 118 3.42 -9.57 16.86
C LYS A 118 4.94 -9.68 16.88
N ALA A 119 5.60 -9.47 15.75
CA ALA A 119 7.03 -9.71 15.55
C ALA A 119 7.45 -11.15 15.90
N THR A 120 6.64 -12.12 15.47
CA THR A 120 6.87 -13.56 15.67
C THR A 120 6.90 -14.32 14.34
N TYR A 121 7.26 -15.60 14.36
CA TYR A 121 7.24 -16.50 13.19
C TYR A 121 6.02 -17.44 13.16
N THR A 122 4.90 -16.96 13.70
CA THR A 122 3.63 -17.72 13.84
C THR A 122 2.54 -17.23 12.89
N GLY A 123 2.93 -16.55 11.81
CA GLY A 123 2.03 -15.99 10.82
C GLY A 123 1.35 -17.06 9.95
N PRO A 124 0.35 -16.65 9.15
CA PRO A 124 -0.51 -17.54 8.36
C PRO A 124 0.18 -18.25 7.17
N GLY A 125 1.50 -18.08 7.01
CA GLY A 125 2.30 -18.79 6.01
C GLY A 125 1.98 -18.47 4.56
N THR A 126 2.24 -19.43 3.67
CA THR A 126 2.18 -19.28 2.20
C THR A 126 0.76 -19.15 1.65
N ASP A 127 -0.25 -19.67 2.33
CA ASP A 127 -1.64 -19.57 1.87
C ASP A 127 -2.12 -18.11 1.85
N TYR A 128 -1.60 -17.31 2.79
CA TYR A 128 -1.85 -15.87 2.84
C TYR A 128 -1.10 -15.07 1.76
N LEU A 129 -0.02 -15.63 1.21
CA LEU A 129 0.76 -14.99 0.15
C LEU A 129 -0.09 -14.83 -1.11
N TRP A 130 -0.86 -15.85 -1.49
CA TRP A 130 -1.72 -15.79 -2.69
C TRP A 130 -2.71 -14.63 -2.64
N LEU A 131 -3.40 -14.48 -1.50
CA LEU A 131 -4.31 -13.36 -1.30
C LEU A 131 -3.57 -12.02 -1.37
N ARG A 132 -2.39 -11.92 -0.75
CA ARG A 132 -1.58 -10.69 -0.76
C ARG A 132 -1.09 -10.35 -2.17
N THR A 133 -0.61 -11.33 -2.94
CA THR A 133 -0.16 -11.16 -4.32
C THR A 133 -1.29 -10.71 -5.23
N ALA A 134 -2.47 -11.34 -5.12
CA ALA A 134 -3.65 -10.94 -5.88
C ALA A 134 -4.07 -9.51 -5.55
N LEU A 135 -4.05 -9.13 -4.25
CA LEU A 135 -4.35 -7.79 -3.80
C LEU A 135 -3.33 -6.76 -4.32
N GLN A 136 -2.06 -7.12 -4.34
CA GLN A 136 -0.98 -6.26 -4.81
C GLN A 136 -1.09 -6.02 -6.32
N PHE A 137 -1.41 -7.06 -7.09
CA PHE A 137 -1.70 -6.92 -8.52
C PHE A 137 -2.93 -6.04 -8.75
N PHE A 138 -3.99 -6.22 -7.95
CA PHE A 138 -5.16 -5.35 -7.99
C PHE A 138 -4.79 -3.87 -7.73
N PHE A 139 -3.92 -3.57 -6.76
CA PHE A 139 -3.46 -2.20 -6.51
C PHE A 139 -2.65 -1.61 -7.67
N ILE A 140 -1.81 -2.41 -8.32
CA ILE A 140 -1.07 -1.99 -9.52
C ILE A 140 -2.05 -1.62 -10.63
N VAL A 141 -3.04 -2.48 -10.91
CA VAL A 141 -4.07 -2.22 -11.93
C VAL A 141 -4.93 -1.00 -11.56
N TRP A 142 -5.26 -0.84 -10.27
CA TRP A 142 -6.01 0.31 -9.78
C TRP A 142 -5.30 1.63 -10.06
N VAL A 143 -4.02 1.73 -9.68
CA VAL A 143 -3.19 2.90 -9.96
C VAL A 143 -3.06 3.12 -11.48
N TRP A 144 -2.87 2.05 -12.25
CA TRP A 144 -2.79 2.13 -13.70
C TRP A 144 -4.08 2.63 -14.37
N PHE A 145 -5.26 2.34 -13.82
CA PHE A 145 -6.51 2.80 -14.43
C PHE A 145 -6.93 4.21 -13.98
N PHE A 146 -6.69 4.56 -12.72
CA PHE A 146 -7.24 5.78 -12.12
C PHE A 146 -6.24 6.94 -12.00
N SER A 147 -4.95 6.67 -12.17
CA SER A 147 -3.89 7.67 -11.98
C SER A 147 -3.23 8.14 -13.28
N TRP A 148 -3.88 7.89 -14.43
CA TRP A 148 -3.53 8.39 -15.76
C TRP A 148 -4.42 9.56 -16.19
#